data_AF-A0A4Y9J289-F1
#
_entry.id   AF-A0A4Y9J289-F1
#
_cell.length_a   1.000
_cell.length_b   1.000
_cell.length_c   1.000
_cell.angle_alpha   90.00
_cell.angle_beta   90.00
_cell.angle_gamma   90.00
#
_symmetry.space_group_name_H-M   'P 1'
#
loop_
_entity.id
_entity.type
_entity.pdbx_description
1 polymer ?
#
loop_
_entity_poly.entity_id
_entity_poly.type
_entity_poly.pdbx_seq_one_letter_code
_entity_poly.pdbx_strand_id
1 'polypeptide(L)'
;MSYICLVILRQILTMGTINSSDIIYATLSQHGRQLASLKLSGLTSFSEILRQVRRVVSGSFGLVTLRLRNSSQGWTQDRSVIITPVPAPPVQLSLF
;
A
#
# COMPACT_ATOMS: atom_id res chain seq x y z
N MET A 1 16.97 14.33 -0.19
CA MET A 1 16.11 13.88 -1.32
C MET A 1 16.46 12.43 -1.61
N SER A 2 15.75 11.48 -0.99
CA SER A 2 16.18 10.08 -0.92
C SER A 2 15.61 9.24 -2.08
N TYR A 3 16.46 8.39 -2.66
CA TYR A 3 16.19 7.45 -3.76
C TYR A 3 14.95 6.55 -3.54
N ILE A 4 14.49 6.40 -2.29
CA ILE A 4 13.24 5.72 -1.92
C ILE A 4 12.00 6.37 -2.57
N CYS A 5 11.99 7.68 -2.80
CA CYS A 5 10.87 8.38 -3.43
C CYS A 5 10.75 8.04 -4.94
N LEU A 6 11.88 7.75 -5.61
CA LEU A 6 11.93 7.56 -7.06
C LEU A 6 11.52 6.14 -7.49
N VAL A 7 11.73 5.14 -6.63
CA VAL A 7 11.29 3.74 -6.87
C VAL A 7 9.76 3.61 -6.80
N ILE A 8 9.10 4.44 -5.98
CA ILE A 8 7.63 4.46 -5.87
C ILE A 8 6.99 5.12 -7.11
N LEU A 9 7.62 6.15 -7.68
CA LEU A 9 7.07 6.91 -8.82
C LEU A 9 7.10 6.15 -10.15
N ARG A 10 8.11 5.30 -10.38
CA ARG A 10 8.29 4.60 -11.67
C ARG A 10 7.34 3.42 -11.89
N GLN A 11 6.63 2.98 -10.85
CA GLN A 11 5.67 1.86 -10.93
C GLN A 11 4.22 2.34 -11.17
N ILE A 12 3.97 3.64 -11.36
CA ILE A 12 2.61 4.20 -11.50
C ILE A 12 2.08 4.12 -12.95
N LEU A 13 2.95 3.98 -13.95
CA LEU A 13 2.62 4.24 -15.36
C LEU A 13 1.98 3.08 -16.15
N THR A 14 1.79 1.90 -15.56
CA THR A 14 1.12 0.75 -16.20
C THR A 14 -0.19 0.34 -15.51
N MET A 15 -0.76 1.23 -14.70
CA MET A 15 -2.02 0.95 -14.01
C MET A 15 -3.21 1.11 -14.94
N GLY A 16 -4.19 0.21 -14.84
CA GLY A 16 -5.55 0.53 -15.29
C GLY A 16 -6.05 1.77 -14.55
N THR A 17 -6.71 2.68 -15.27
CA THR A 17 -7.27 3.90 -14.69
C THR A 17 -8.15 3.54 -13.48
N ILE A 18 -7.91 4.15 -12.32
CA ILE A 18 -8.78 3.98 -11.16
C ILE A 18 -9.81 5.10 -11.17
N ASN A 19 -11.09 4.74 -11.22
CA ASN A 19 -12.19 5.70 -11.11
C ASN A 19 -12.76 5.68 -9.69
N SER A 20 -13.26 6.82 -9.21
CA SER A 20 -13.85 6.93 -7.87
C SER A 20 -15.07 6.03 -7.67
N SER A 21 -15.81 5.71 -8.74
CA SER A 21 -16.93 4.77 -8.72
C SER A 21 -16.51 3.30 -8.61
N ASP A 22 -15.22 2.99 -8.72
CA ASP A 22 -14.76 1.61 -8.75
C ASP A 22 -14.77 0.98 -7.36
N ILE A 23 -15.07 -0.33 -7.36
CA ILE A 23 -14.94 -1.18 -6.18
C ILE A 23 -13.64 -1.97 -6.32
N ILE A 24 -12.71 -1.74 -5.40
CA ILE A 24 -11.39 -2.37 -5.38
C ILE A 24 -11.28 -3.25 -4.15
N TYR A 25 -10.96 -4.53 -4.38
CA TYR A 25 -10.59 -5.46 -3.33
C TYR A 25 -9.08 -5.48 -3.17
N ALA A 26 -8.59 -5.10 -2.00
CA ALA A 26 -7.19 -5.07 -1.65
C ALA A 26 -6.89 -6.18 -0.64
N THR A 27 -6.21 -7.24 -1.08
CA THR A 27 -5.77 -8.34 -0.24
C THR A 27 -4.28 -8.21 0.03
N LEU A 28 -3.90 -8.19 1.30
CA LEU A 28 -2.51 -8.21 1.72
C LEU A 28 -2.13 -9.59 2.22
N SER A 29 -1.05 -10.14 1.70
CA SER A 29 -0.47 -11.40 2.17
C SER A 29 1.02 -11.24 2.50
N GLN A 30 1.49 -11.99 3.49
CA GLN A 30 2.88 -12.04 3.91
C GLN A 30 3.25 -13.50 4.19
N HIS A 31 4.37 -13.97 3.62
CA HIS A 31 4.79 -15.37 3.73
C HIS A 31 3.68 -16.38 3.37
N GLY A 32 2.85 -16.07 2.37
CA GLY A 32 1.72 -16.91 1.96
C GLY A 32 0.49 -16.83 2.88
N ARG A 33 0.57 -16.14 4.02
CA ARG A 33 -0.55 -15.91 4.93
C ARG A 33 -1.25 -14.60 4.60
N GLN A 34 -2.58 -14.61 4.47
CA GLN A 34 -3.35 -13.38 4.34
C GLN A 34 -3.32 -12.60 5.66
N LEU A 35 -2.82 -11.37 5.61
CA LEU A 35 -2.78 -10.45 6.74
C LEU A 35 -4.07 -9.63 6.84
N ALA A 36 -4.55 -9.13 5.71
CA ALA A 36 -5.72 -8.27 5.64
C ALA A 36 -6.42 -8.44 4.28
N SER A 37 -7.74 -8.22 4.26
CA SER A 37 -8.51 -8.06 3.04
C SER A 37 -9.47 -6.90 3.24
N LEU A 38 -9.44 -5.94 2.32
CA LEU A 38 -10.18 -4.71 2.39
C LEU A 38 -11.00 -4.52 1.12
N LYS A 39 -12.25 -4.15 1.29
CA LYS A 39 -13.08 -3.64 0.20
C LYS A 39 -13.04 -2.12 0.25
N LEU A 40 -12.60 -1.51 -0.84
CA LEU A 40 -12.41 -0.07 -0.98
C LEU A 40 -13.29 0.45 -2.12
N SER A 41 -13.86 1.63 -1.94
CA SER A 41 -14.62 2.36 -2.95
C SER A 41 -14.35 3.86 -2.79
N GLY A 42 -14.63 4.66 -3.82
CA GLY A 42 -14.40 6.11 -3.74
C GLY A 42 -12.95 6.53 -3.93
N LEU A 43 -12.06 5.62 -4.32
CA LEU A 43 -10.63 5.90 -4.45
C LEU A 43 -10.30 6.31 -5.87
N THR A 44 -9.46 7.32 -6.02
CA THR A 44 -9.02 7.85 -7.33
C THR A 44 -7.55 7.55 -7.62
N SER A 45 -6.81 7.02 -6.65
CA SER A 45 -5.38 6.78 -6.78
C SER A 45 -4.88 5.59 -5.97
N PHE A 46 -3.78 5.00 -6.46
CA PHE A 46 -3.06 3.95 -5.75
C PHE A 46 -2.51 4.39 -4.40
N SER A 47 -2.06 5.64 -4.30
CA SER A 47 -1.54 6.22 -3.05
C SER A 47 -2.58 6.20 -1.94
N GLU A 48 -3.85 6.47 -2.26
CA GLU A 48 -4.93 6.39 -1.29
C GLU A 48 -5.21 4.94 -0.86
N ILE A 49 -5.14 3.98 -1.79
CA ILE A 49 -5.23 2.55 -1.49
C ILE A 49 -4.10 2.15 -0.51
N LEU A 50 -2.85 2.50 -0.83
CA LEU A 50 -1.71 2.20 0.03
C LEU A 50 -1.83 2.86 1.41
N ARG A 51 -2.32 4.10 1.47
CA ARG A 51 -2.53 4.81 2.74
C ARG A 51 -3.55 4.07 3.61
N GLN A 52 -4.65 3.60 3.01
CA GLN A 52 -5.68 2.86 3.73
C GLN A 52 -5.19 1.47 4.17
N VAL A 53 -4.50 0.74 3.28
CA VAL A 53 -3.86 -0.54 3.62
C VAL A 53 -2.86 -0.36 4.76
N ARG A 54 -2.01 0.68 4.71
CA ARG A 54 -1.01 0.97 5.75
C ARG A 54 -1.65 1.26 7.11
N ARG A 55 -2.79 1.95 7.15
CA ARG A 55 -3.54 2.21 8.40
C ARG A 55 -4.04 0.93 9.06
N VAL A 56 -4.49 -0.05 8.26
CA VAL A 56 -5.00 -1.33 8.78
C VAL A 56 -3.88 -2.24 9.25
N VAL A 57 -2.71 -2.14 8.63
CA VAL A 57 -1.58 -3.05 8.79
C VAL A 57 -0.52 -2.45 9.74
N SER A 58 -0.93 -1.57 10.66
CA SER A 58 -0.07 -0.74 11.51
C SER A 58 0.86 -1.50 12.50
N GLY A 59 0.92 -2.83 12.44
CA GLY A 59 1.85 -3.66 13.22
C GLY A 59 2.64 -4.69 12.40
N SER A 60 2.47 -4.73 11.07
CA SER A 60 3.21 -5.66 10.21
C SER A 60 4.35 -4.95 9.51
N PHE A 61 5.56 -5.47 9.67
CA PHE A 61 6.77 -4.91 9.07
C PHE A 61 7.37 -5.90 8.08
N GLY A 62 8.07 -5.37 7.08
CA GLY A 62 8.80 -6.15 6.09
C GLY A 62 8.09 -6.28 4.74
N LEU A 63 8.47 -7.29 3.98
CA LEU A 63 7.97 -7.54 2.63
C LEU A 63 6.56 -8.15 2.68
N VAL A 64 5.63 -7.54 1.97
CA VAL A 64 4.24 -8.01 1.84
C VAL A 64 3.80 -7.93 0.39
N THR A 65 2.90 -8.82 0.00
CA THR A 65 2.30 -8.86 -1.33
C THR A 65 0.90 -8.26 -1.25
N LEU A 66 0.68 -7.16 -1.95
CA LEU A 66 -0.60 -6.49 -2.13
C LEU A 66 -1.22 -6.93 -3.45
N ARG A 67 -2.33 -7.66 -3.39
CA ARG A 67 -3.17 -8.01 -4.53
C ARG A 67 -4.36 -7.06 -4.58
N LEU A 68 -4.46 -6.28 -5.65
CA LEU A 68 -5.58 -5.41 -5.94
C LEU A 68 -6.44 -6.01 -7.05
N ARG A 69 -7.75 -6.11 -6.82
CA ARG A 69 -8.72 -6.53 -7.83
C ARG A 69 -9.76 -5.44 -7.98
N ASN A 70 -9.80 -4.79 -9.14
CA ASN A 70 -10.88 -3.89 -9.50
C ASN A 70 -12.04 -4.73 -10.03
N SER A 71 -13.12 -4.86 -9.27
CA SER A 71 -14.29 -5.61 -9.73
C SER A 71 -15.12 -4.84 -10.75
N SER A 72 -15.03 -3.51 -10.76
CA SER A 72 -15.79 -2.67 -11.70
C SER A 72 -15.20 -2.72 -13.11
N GLN A 73 -13.87 -2.67 -13.23
CA GLN A 73 -13.17 -2.70 -14.52
C GLN A 73 -12.54 -4.07 -14.86
N GLY A 74 -12.64 -5.04 -13.97
CA GLY A 74 -12.25 -6.43 -14.22
C GLY A 74 -10.75 -6.73 -14.20
N TRP A 75 -9.88 -5.75 -13.90
CA TRP A 75 -8.44 -5.98 -13.81
C TRP A 75 -8.00 -6.43 -12.41
N THR A 76 -6.92 -7.20 -12.35
CA THR A 76 -6.25 -7.60 -11.10
C THR A 76 -4.76 -7.32 -11.22
N GLN A 77 -4.14 -6.90 -10.12
CA GLN A 77 -2.73 -6.54 -10.06
C GLN A 77 -2.12 -6.96 -8.73
N ASP A 78 -0.98 -7.63 -8.80
CA ASP A 78 -0.19 -8.04 -7.64
C ASP A 78 1.06 -7.17 -7.55
N ARG A 79 1.38 -6.69 -6.33
CA ARG A 79 2.58 -5.90 -6.06
C ARG A 79 3.21 -6.26 -4.75
N SER A 80 4.52 -6.51 -4.78
CA SER A 80 5.31 -6.60 -3.55
C SER A 80 5.66 -5.20 -3.06
N VAL A 81 5.32 -4.91 -1.81
CA VAL A 81 5.63 -3.65 -1.14
C VAL A 81 6.34 -3.93 0.17
N ILE A 82 7.25 -3.04 0.56
CA ILE A 82 7.93 -3.11 1.86
C ILE A 82 7.21 -2.15 2.80
N ILE A 83 6.63 -2.68 3.87
CA ILE A 83 6.06 -1.85 4.94
C ILE A 83 7.17 -1.58 5.94
N THR A 84 7.59 -0.32 6.01
CA THR A 84 8.51 0.16 7.03
C THR A 84 7.74 0.67 8.25
N PRO A 85 8.27 0.44 9.47
CA PRO A 85 7.79 1.14 10.65
C PRO A 85 7.79 2.64 10.40
N VAL A 86 6.77 3.34 10.87
CA VAL A 86 6.86 4.79 10.99
C VAL A 86 8.06 5.07 11.91
N PRO A 87 9.06 5.87 11.47
CA PRO A 87 10.17 6.22 12.34
C PRO A 87 9.59 6.86 13.59
N ALA A 88 9.91 6.30 14.76
CA ALA A 88 9.64 7.01 16.00
C ALA A 88 10.31 8.39 15.91
N PRO A 89 9.66 9.46 16.42
CA PRO A 89 10.28 10.78 16.46
C PRO A 89 11.66 10.63 17.12
N PRO A 90 12.70 11.29 16.57
CA PRO A 90 14.04 11.18 17.13
C PRO A 90 13.99 11.63 18.59
N VAL A 91 14.20 10.69 19.50
CA VAL A 91 14.37 10.99 20.92
C VAL A 91 15.74 11.66 21.03
N GLN A 92 15.73 12.98 21.21
CA GLN A 92 16.94 13.71 21.57
C GLN A 92 17.31 13.28 23.00
N LEU A 93 18.37 12.48 23.12
CA LEU A 93 18.98 12.21 24.40
C LEU A 93 19.75 13.46 24.81
N SER A 94 19.15 14.31 25.64
CA SER A 94 19.86 15.39 26.31
C SER A 94 20.86 14.77 27.26
N LEU A 95 22.14 14.77 26.89
CA LEU A 95 23.22 14.57 27.84
C LEU A 95 23.37 15.90 28.60
N PHE A 96 22.98 15.83 29.88
CA PHE A 96 23.13 16.79 30.99
C PHE A 96 23.69 18.18 30.64
#